data_AF-A0AAT9IP64-F1
#
_entry.id   AF-A0AAT9IP64-F1
#
_cell.length_a   1.000
_cell.length_b   1.000
_cell.length_c   1.000
_cell.angle_alpha   90.00
_cell.angle_beta   90.00
_cell.angle_gamma   90.00
#
_symmetry.space_group_name_H-M   'P 1'
#
loop_
_entity.id
_entity.type
_entity.pdbx_description
1 polymer ?
#
loop_
_entity_poly.entity_id
_entity_poly.type
_entity_poly.pdbx_seq_one_letter_code
_entity_poly.pdbx_strand_id
1 'polypeptide(L)'
;MKVSVRTGAQRTLMAVLVAGALAVAPAAAASAAPTHSASVSSSRVVPAAKPAIKTFANCTAMHKTYKGGVAKSGVKYNKVRGKNKAFKVKPTISTALYNANKKMDRDKDGIACEKG
;
A
#
# COMPACT_ATOMS: atom_id res chain seq x y z
N MET A 1 -17.37 -19.84 -36.46
CA MET A 1 -17.19 -21.16 -35.81
C MET A 1 -17.82 -21.06 -34.43
N LYS A 2 -18.76 -21.95 -34.11
CA LYS A 2 -19.77 -21.78 -33.06
C LYS A 2 -19.70 -23.02 -32.16
N VAL A 3 -19.09 -22.94 -30.98
CA VAL A 3 -19.14 -23.98 -29.91
C VAL A 3 -18.86 -23.23 -28.59
N SER A 4 -19.83 -23.00 -27.68
CA SER A 4 -20.41 -23.94 -26.70
C SER A 4 -19.38 -24.37 -25.64
N VAL A 5 -19.58 -24.46 -24.32
CA VAL A 5 -20.63 -24.16 -23.34
C VAL A 5 -19.96 -24.29 -21.95
N ARG A 6 -20.51 -23.64 -20.93
CA ARG A 6 -20.13 -23.78 -19.51
C ARG A 6 -20.51 -25.18 -18.98
N THR A 7 -19.85 -25.61 -17.89
CA THR A 7 -20.39 -26.45 -16.79
C THR A 7 -19.68 -27.79 -16.60
N GLY A 8 -19.11 -27.95 -15.40
CA GLY A 8 -19.49 -29.03 -14.50
C GLY A 8 -18.52 -30.19 -14.32
N ALA A 9 -18.59 -30.75 -13.11
CA ALA A 9 -18.13 -32.09 -12.71
C ALA A 9 -16.60 -32.24 -12.51
N GLN A 10 -16.08 -32.95 -11.51
CA GLN A 10 -16.56 -33.52 -10.26
C GLN A 10 -15.33 -34.25 -9.65
N ARG A 11 -15.45 -34.63 -8.37
CA ARG A 11 -14.81 -35.81 -7.76
C ARG A 11 -13.31 -35.74 -7.52
N THR A 12 -12.87 -35.37 -6.32
CA THR A 12 -12.66 -36.29 -5.18
C THR A 12 -11.97 -37.60 -5.59
N LEU A 13 -10.65 -37.66 -5.38
CA LEU A 13 -9.94 -38.91 -5.14
C LEU A 13 -9.34 -38.86 -3.74
N MET A 14 -9.81 -39.81 -2.96
CA MET A 14 -9.40 -40.18 -1.62
C MET A 14 -7.96 -40.73 -1.63
N ALA A 15 -7.13 -40.29 -0.69
CA ALA A 15 -6.03 -41.11 -0.18
C ALA A 15 -6.23 -41.24 1.33
N VAL A 16 -6.60 -42.45 1.71
CA VAL A 16 -7.13 -42.87 3.01
C VAL A 16 -6.11 -43.85 3.60
N LEU A 17 -5.64 -43.51 4.80
CA LEU A 17 -5.10 -44.38 5.86
C LEU A 17 -3.74 -45.07 5.59
N VAL A 18 -2.96 -45.52 6.58
CA VAL A 18 -3.27 -45.93 7.95
C VAL A 18 -1.97 -45.90 8.79
N ALA A 19 -2.17 -45.75 10.11
CA ALA A 19 -1.42 -46.37 11.22
C ALA A 19 0.03 -45.89 11.50
N GLY A 20 0.40 -45.58 12.74
CA GLY A 20 -0.35 -45.67 13.99
C GLY A 20 0.57 -45.70 15.20
N ALA A 21 0.00 -45.27 16.33
CA ALA A 21 0.30 -45.69 17.70
C ALA A 21 1.64 -45.17 18.30
N LEU A 22 1.79 -44.79 19.57
CA LEU A 22 1.08 -45.13 20.81
C LEU A 22 1.58 -44.19 21.95
N ALA A 23 0.87 -44.23 23.08
CA ALA A 23 1.22 -43.74 24.43
C ALA A 23 0.74 -42.31 24.79
N VAL A 24 -0.41 -42.15 25.45
CA VAL A 24 -0.79 -42.41 26.87
C VAL A 24 -0.62 -41.16 27.75
N ALA A 25 -1.74 -40.72 28.31
CA ALA A 25 -1.92 -39.61 29.25
C ALA A 25 -1.39 -39.96 30.68
N PRO A 26 -1.26 -38.99 31.60
CA PRO A 26 -2.43 -38.64 32.42
C PRO A 26 -2.57 -37.15 32.77
N ALA A 27 -3.82 -36.80 33.11
CA ALA A 27 -4.23 -35.55 33.75
C ALA A 27 -3.92 -35.56 35.25
N ALA A 28 -3.50 -34.42 35.82
CA ALA A 28 -3.84 -33.99 37.19
C ALA A 28 -3.32 -32.57 37.45
N ALA A 29 -4.09 -31.85 38.24
CA ALA A 29 -3.95 -30.46 38.66
C ALA A 29 -2.72 -30.17 39.53
N ALA A 30 -2.28 -28.90 39.55
CA ALA A 30 -2.22 -28.06 40.76
C ALA A 30 -1.31 -26.84 40.57
N SER A 31 -1.71 -25.75 41.25
CA SER A 31 -1.04 -24.47 41.48
C SER A 31 0.48 -24.50 41.63
N ALA A 32 1.15 -23.50 41.05
CA ALA A 32 1.93 -22.48 41.78
C ALA A 32 2.72 -21.61 40.76
N ALA A 33 2.62 -20.29 40.92
CA ALA A 33 3.33 -19.31 40.10
C ALA A 33 4.87 -19.40 40.26
N PRO A 34 5.62 -18.87 39.28
CA PRO A 34 6.51 -17.77 39.62
C PRO A 34 6.16 -16.54 38.79
N THR A 35 5.84 -15.46 39.50
CA THR A 35 5.73 -14.10 39.00
C THR A 35 7.08 -13.65 38.44
N HIS A 36 7.25 -13.79 37.13
CA HIS A 36 8.33 -13.11 36.42
C HIS A 36 7.86 -11.68 36.18
N SER A 37 8.26 -10.79 37.08
CA SER A 37 8.07 -9.34 36.93
C SER A 37 8.99 -8.86 35.81
N ALA A 38 8.55 -9.05 34.56
CA ALA A 38 9.18 -8.46 33.39
C ALA A 38 8.90 -6.96 33.44
N SER A 39 9.91 -6.20 33.86
CA SER A 39 9.89 -4.74 33.82
C SER A 39 9.83 -4.30 32.35
N VAL A 40 8.61 -4.12 31.84
CA VAL A 40 8.36 -3.59 30.51
C VAL A 40 8.71 -2.10 30.50
N SER A 41 9.96 -1.82 30.15
CA SER A 41 10.41 -0.47 29.87
C SER A 41 9.53 0.10 28.76
N SER A 42 8.59 0.96 29.16
CA SER A 42 7.64 1.60 28.25
C SER A 42 8.41 2.66 27.46
N SER A 43 9.02 2.24 26.35
CA SER A 43 9.51 3.16 25.32
C SER A 43 8.32 3.99 24.85
N ARG A 44 8.27 5.25 25.29
CA ARG A 44 7.30 6.23 24.80
C ARG A 44 7.56 6.40 23.31
N VAL A 45 6.69 5.83 22.50
CA VAL A 45 6.64 6.09 21.06
C VAL A 45 6.29 7.57 20.92
N VAL A 46 7.28 8.39 20.60
CA VAL A 46 7.04 9.79 20.22
C VAL A 46 6.26 9.76 18.91
N PRO A 47 5.05 10.33 18.84
CA PRO A 47 4.30 10.34 17.60
C PRO A 47 5.12 11.08 16.54
N ALA A 48 5.41 10.40 15.43
CA ALA A 48 6.11 10.99 14.30
C ALA A 48 5.36 12.25 13.85
N ALA A 49 6.07 13.39 13.86
CA ALA A 49 5.53 14.64 13.39
C ALA A 49 5.02 14.46 11.95
N LYS A 50 3.74 14.76 11.72
CA LYS A 50 3.14 14.65 10.38
C LYS A 50 3.92 15.60 9.44
N PRO A 51 4.39 15.13 8.28
CA PRO A 51 5.10 16.00 7.35
C PRO A 51 4.21 17.17 6.97
N ALA A 52 4.71 18.40 7.16
CA ALA A 52 3.98 19.61 6.79
C ALA A 52 3.70 19.58 5.29
N ILE A 53 2.42 19.49 4.93
CA ILE A 53 1.97 19.43 3.53
C ILE A 53 2.04 20.85 2.96
N LYS A 54 3.03 21.09 2.10
CA LYS A 54 3.22 22.40 1.44
C LYS A 54 2.13 22.63 0.40
N THR A 55 1.42 23.74 0.51
CA THR A 55 0.56 24.28 -0.54
C THR A 55 1.30 25.38 -1.27
N PHE A 56 1.14 25.44 -2.58
CA PHE A 56 1.75 26.45 -3.43
C PHE A 56 0.68 27.42 -3.94
N ALA A 57 1.10 28.66 -4.24
CA ALA A 57 0.23 29.63 -4.90
C ALA A 57 0.09 29.32 -6.40
N ASN A 58 1.19 28.91 -7.04
CA ASN A 58 1.29 28.64 -8.47
C ASN A 58 2.38 27.61 -8.78
N CYS A 59 2.43 27.16 -10.03
CA CYS A 59 3.39 26.18 -10.50
C CYS A 59 4.84 26.66 -10.41
N THR A 60 5.10 27.95 -10.63
CA THR A 60 6.46 28.52 -10.49
C THR A 60 7.01 28.32 -9.08
N ALA A 61 6.21 28.58 -8.05
CA ALA A 61 6.59 28.36 -6.66
C ALA A 61 6.82 26.86 -6.38
N MET A 62 5.97 25.99 -6.93
CA MET A 62 6.13 24.54 -6.76
C MET A 62 7.40 24.01 -7.42
N HIS A 63 7.70 24.45 -8.65
CA HIS A 63 8.87 24.00 -9.41
C HIS A 63 10.22 24.35 -8.77
N LYS A 64 10.25 25.35 -7.86
CA LYS A 64 11.45 25.64 -7.05
C LYS A 64 11.83 24.46 -6.15
N THR A 65 10.83 23.75 -5.62
CA THR A 65 11.04 22.59 -4.73
C THR A 65 10.88 21.27 -5.48
N TYR A 66 9.83 21.16 -6.30
CA TYR A 66 9.42 19.97 -7.03
C TYR A 66 9.51 20.24 -8.55
N LYS A 67 10.72 20.13 -9.10
CA LYS A 67 11.00 20.49 -10.52
C LYS A 67 10.09 19.78 -11.53
N GLY A 68 9.72 18.53 -11.29
CA GLY A 68 8.81 17.75 -12.16
C GLY A 68 7.34 17.80 -11.77
N GLY A 69 6.98 18.60 -10.77
CA GLY A 69 5.65 18.61 -10.19
C GLY A 69 5.44 17.52 -9.14
N VAL A 70 4.18 17.29 -8.77
CA VAL A 70 3.79 16.32 -7.74
C VAL A 70 2.72 15.41 -8.31
N ALA A 71 2.96 14.10 -8.30
CA ALA A 71 2.01 13.12 -8.81
C ALA A 71 1.42 12.27 -7.68
N LYS A 72 0.22 11.74 -7.92
CA LYS A 72 -0.39 10.73 -7.05
C LYS A 72 0.38 9.42 -7.06
N SER A 73 0.26 8.65 -5.98
CA SER A 73 0.70 7.26 -5.95
C SER A 73 0.03 6.47 -7.10
N GLY A 74 0.83 5.77 -7.89
CA GLY A 74 0.35 4.95 -9.01
C GLY A 74 0.43 5.60 -10.39
N VAL A 75 0.73 6.90 -10.47
CA VAL A 75 0.94 7.58 -11.76
C VAL A 75 2.31 7.19 -12.31
N LYS A 76 2.32 6.47 -13.44
CA LYS A 76 3.54 5.98 -14.11
C LYS A 76 3.92 6.80 -15.36
N TYR A 77 2.96 7.52 -15.92
CA TYR A 77 3.10 8.25 -17.17
C TYR A 77 2.38 9.59 -17.06
N ASN A 78 2.86 10.57 -17.80
CA ASN A 78 2.17 11.83 -18.06
C ASN A 78 1.16 11.62 -19.21
N LYS A 79 -0.05 12.19 -19.11
CA LYS A 79 -1.08 12.08 -20.15
C LYS A 79 -1.12 13.31 -21.08
N VAL A 80 -0.15 13.43 -21.97
CA VAL A 80 -0.15 14.48 -23.00
C VAL A 80 -1.14 14.14 -24.13
N ARG A 81 -2.18 14.97 -24.31
CA ARG A 81 -3.18 14.85 -25.41
C ARG A 81 -3.81 13.45 -25.49
N GLY A 82 -4.11 12.86 -24.33
CA GLY A 82 -4.72 11.53 -24.24
C GLY A 82 -3.75 10.37 -24.49
N LYS A 83 -2.45 10.63 -24.70
CA LYS A 83 -1.44 9.60 -24.90
C LYS A 83 -0.48 9.57 -23.72
N ASN A 84 -0.20 8.38 -23.22
CA ASN A 84 0.83 8.19 -22.20
C ASN A 84 2.20 8.57 -22.76
N LYS A 85 2.95 9.37 -22.01
CA LYS A 85 4.32 9.78 -22.27
C LYS A 85 5.15 9.56 -21.03
N ALA A 86 6.43 9.25 -21.24
CA ALA A 86 7.40 9.24 -20.14
C ALA A 86 7.54 10.65 -19.57
N PHE A 87 7.83 10.73 -18.27
CA PHE A 87 8.11 12.01 -17.62
C PHE A 87 9.42 12.59 -18.17
N LYS A 88 9.37 13.80 -18.74
CA LYS A 88 10.58 14.56 -19.08
C LYS A 88 11.38 14.90 -17.82
N VAL A 89 10.67 15.28 -16.75
CA VAL A 89 11.23 15.53 -15.42
C VAL A 89 10.44 14.71 -14.41
N LYS A 90 11.14 13.89 -13.60
CA LYS A 90 10.49 13.01 -12.63
C LYS A 90 9.71 13.83 -11.59
N PRO A 91 8.38 13.62 -11.45
CA PRO A 91 7.61 14.26 -10.40
C PRO A 91 7.90 13.61 -9.05
N THR A 92 7.58 14.33 -7.98
CA THR A 92 7.57 13.76 -6.63
C THR A 92 6.27 13.00 -6.42
N ILE A 93 6.36 11.73 -6.03
CA ILE A 93 5.17 10.90 -5.78
C ILE A 93 4.71 11.13 -4.33
N SER A 94 3.59 11.83 -4.16
CA SER A 94 2.98 12.02 -2.85
C SER A 94 1.51 12.39 -3.01
N THR A 95 0.63 11.47 -2.62
CA THR A 95 -0.81 11.66 -2.69
C THR A 95 -1.28 12.80 -1.78
N ALA A 96 -0.66 12.96 -0.61
CA ALA A 96 -0.99 14.05 0.31
C ALA A 96 -0.60 15.42 -0.25
N LEU A 97 0.61 15.57 -0.80
CA LEU A 97 1.04 16.81 -1.45
C LEU A 97 0.25 17.11 -2.73
N TYR A 98 -0.07 16.08 -3.52
CA TYR A 98 -0.93 16.25 -4.69
C TYR A 98 -2.31 16.73 -4.27
N ASN A 99 -2.95 16.11 -3.28
CA ASN A 99 -4.32 16.47 -2.87
C ASN A 99 -4.39 17.92 -2.38
N ALA A 100 -3.38 18.38 -1.64
CA ALA A 100 -3.30 19.77 -1.19
C ALA A 100 -3.08 20.78 -2.33
N ASN A 101 -2.52 20.34 -3.47
CA ASN A 101 -2.24 21.17 -4.64
C ASN A 101 -3.08 20.77 -5.87
N LYS A 102 -4.15 19.97 -5.69
CA LYS A 102 -4.94 19.36 -6.77
C LYS A 102 -5.51 20.40 -7.74
N LYS A 103 -5.79 21.61 -7.26
CA LYS A 103 -6.23 22.74 -8.09
C LYS A 103 -5.27 23.11 -9.23
N MET A 104 -4.02 22.66 -9.15
CA MET A 104 -2.97 22.93 -10.13
C MET A 104 -2.86 21.87 -11.22
N ASP A 105 -3.56 20.75 -11.08
CA ASP A 105 -3.71 19.73 -12.10
C ASP A 105 -4.89 20.14 -13.02
N ARG A 106 -4.56 20.87 -14.10
CA ARG A 106 -5.56 21.50 -14.99
C ARG A 106 -6.25 20.48 -15.89
N ASP A 107 -5.53 19.46 -16.34
CA ASP A 107 -5.99 18.43 -17.27
C ASP A 107 -6.42 17.14 -16.57
N LYS A 108 -6.30 17.10 -15.24
CA LYS A 108 -6.82 16.07 -14.33
C LYS A 108 -6.21 14.70 -14.59
N ASP A 109 -4.93 14.67 -14.95
CA ASP A 109 -4.22 13.44 -15.25
C ASP A 109 -3.57 12.78 -14.02
N GLY A 110 -3.68 13.44 -12.86
CA GLY A 110 -3.11 12.97 -11.60
C GLY A 110 -1.73 13.55 -11.28
N ILE A 111 -1.28 14.56 -12.03
CA ILE A 111 -0.03 15.28 -11.82
C ILE A 111 -0.31 16.78 -11.64
N ALA A 112 0.06 17.33 -10.49
CA ALA A 112 -0.02 18.77 -10.24
C ALA A 112 1.20 19.48 -10.83
N CYS A 113 0.96 20.57 -11.59
CA CYS A 113 1.97 21.34 -12.32
C CYS A 113 3.04 20.46 -12.95
N GLU A 114 2.60 19.53 -13.79
CA GLU A 114 3.54 18.78 -14.58
C GLU A 114 4.37 19.70 -15.48
N LYS A 115 5.61 19.28 -15.75
CA LYS A 115 6.46 19.93 -16.74
C LYS A 115 6.42 19.09 -18.02
N GLY A 116 5.43 19.37 -18.86
CA GLY A 116 5.17 18.69 -20.14
C GLY A 116 6.19 18.98 -21.24
#